data_AF-A0A8J7MNF0-F1
#
_entry.id   AF-A0A8J7MNF0-F1
#
_cell.length_a   1.000
_cell.length_b   1.000
_cell.length_c   1.000
_cell.angle_alpha   90.00
_cell.angle_beta   90.00
_cell.angle_gamma   90.00
#
_symmetry.space_group_name_H-M   'P 1'
#
loop_
_entity.id
_entity.type
_entity.pdbx_description
1 polymer ?
#
loop_
_entity_poly.entity_id
_entity_poly.type
_entity_poly.pdbx_seq_one_letter_code
_entity_poly.pdbx_strand_id
1 'polypeptide(L)'
;MSDYNIVTNTLLGLALGDALGVPVEFVSRIYLKTNPIQNMTGFGTHNQPKGTWSDDSSLTFCLAESLSKAYDINHIAQLFVRWFQEAYWTPHDEVFDVGGATSKAIHKIIQGISPLKTGGTLERDNGNGALMRIIPLVFYLKDFEIADRFKIVQEVTSITHAHLRSVLCSFVYIEICVQILTGESKKDAYYEAVYEVNDFCKGKKDLEQESVHLERILNYLIEDIPQDKIYSSGYVVHSLEAAIWCWLKENSFSK
;
A
#
# COMPACT_ATOMS: atom_id res chain seq x y z
N MET A 1 -6.22 23.04 7.35
CA MET A 1 -4.84 22.60 7.66
C MET A 1 -4.00 22.94 6.44
N SER A 2 -2.81 23.51 6.58
CA SER A 2 -1.96 23.79 5.40
C SER A 2 -1.56 22.49 4.70
N ASP A 3 -1.51 22.45 3.37
CA ASP A 3 -1.18 21.26 2.55
C ASP A 3 0.17 20.60 2.93
N TYR A 4 1.12 21.37 3.45
CA TYR A 4 2.41 20.83 3.90
C TYR A 4 2.25 19.86 5.09
N ASN A 5 1.25 20.07 5.94
CA ASN A 5 1.01 19.26 7.13
C ASN A 5 0.39 17.90 6.76
N ILE A 6 -0.45 17.83 5.71
CA ILE A 6 -1.09 16.56 5.34
C ILE A 6 -0.11 15.58 4.70
N VAL A 7 0.78 16.03 3.81
CA VAL A 7 1.79 15.16 3.18
C VAL A 7 2.72 14.56 4.24
N THR A 8 3.26 15.40 5.13
CA THR A 8 4.14 14.93 6.21
C THR A 8 3.42 13.97 7.14
N ASN A 9 2.17 14.26 7.56
CA ASN A 9 1.42 13.37 8.43
C ASN A 9 1.10 12.03 7.78
N THR A 10 0.81 12.00 6.48
CA THR A 10 0.58 10.74 5.75
C THR A 10 1.83 9.88 5.72
N LEU A 11 2.98 10.47 5.36
CA LEU A 11 4.25 9.75 5.31
C LEU A 11 4.72 9.26 6.68
N LEU A 12 4.61 10.10 7.72
CA LEU A 12 4.93 9.71 9.09
C LEU A 12 3.93 8.71 9.65
N GLY A 13 2.65 8.84 9.33
CA GLY A 13 1.61 7.91 9.77
C GLY A 13 1.83 6.50 9.22
N LEU A 14 2.21 6.40 7.94
CA LEU A 14 2.63 5.14 7.32
C LEU A 14 3.83 4.55 8.06
N ALA A 15 4.89 5.34 8.27
CA ALA A 15 6.10 4.86 8.93
C ALA A 15 5.89 4.48 10.40
N LEU A 16 4.96 5.14 11.08
CA LEU A 16 4.55 4.76 12.43
C LEU A 16 3.80 3.43 12.44
N GLY A 17 2.88 3.22 11.48
CA GLY A 17 2.15 1.96 11.34
C GLY A 17 3.07 0.78 11.04
N ASP A 18 4.00 0.98 10.10
CA ASP A 18 5.07 0.05 9.75
C ASP A 18 5.92 -0.29 10.99
N ALA A 19 6.51 0.70 11.65
CA ALA A 19 7.37 0.48 12.82
C ALA A 19 6.64 -0.19 14.02
N LEU A 20 5.32 0.01 14.15
CA LEU A 20 4.50 -0.71 15.13
C LEU A 20 4.25 -2.18 14.73
N GLY A 21 4.20 -2.47 13.43
CA GLY A 21 3.98 -3.80 12.86
C GLY A 21 5.23 -4.68 12.86
N VAL A 22 6.40 -4.13 12.56
CA VAL A 22 7.68 -4.87 12.42
C VAL A 22 7.96 -5.87 13.55
N PRO A 23 7.81 -5.53 14.85
CA PRO A 23 8.12 -6.47 15.92
C PRO A 23 7.16 -7.66 16.00
N VAL A 24 5.98 -7.57 15.39
CA VAL A 24 4.90 -8.56 15.50
C VAL A 24 4.52 -9.22 14.18
N GLU A 25 5.34 -9.05 13.15
CA GLU A 25 5.15 -9.78 11.90
C GLU A 25 5.24 -11.29 12.11
N PHE A 26 4.40 -12.02 11.38
CA PHE A 26 4.24 -13.47 11.52
C PHE A 26 3.76 -13.94 12.92
N VAL A 27 3.43 -13.03 13.83
CA VAL A 27 2.83 -13.37 15.13
C VAL A 27 1.34 -13.64 14.97
N SER A 28 0.84 -14.68 15.62
CA SER A 28 -0.56 -15.07 15.51
C SER A 28 -1.51 -14.02 16.12
N ARG A 29 -2.66 -13.81 15.48
CA ARG A 29 -3.74 -12.97 16.01
C ARG A 29 -4.21 -13.41 17.41
N ILE A 30 -4.22 -14.72 17.68
CA ILE A 30 -4.62 -15.26 19.00
C ILE A 30 -3.68 -14.74 20.09
N TYR A 31 -2.37 -14.75 19.82
CA TYR A 31 -1.38 -14.21 20.75
C TYR A 31 -1.52 -12.69 20.91
N LEU A 32 -1.73 -11.94 19.83
CA LEU A 32 -1.86 -10.48 19.89
C LEU A 32 -3.15 -10.01 20.58
N LYS A 33 -4.21 -10.84 20.60
CA LYS A 33 -5.40 -10.58 21.41
C LYS A 33 -5.12 -10.61 22.91
N THR A 34 -4.21 -11.49 23.35
CA THR A 34 -3.82 -11.60 24.76
C THR A 34 -2.64 -10.71 25.12
N ASN A 35 -1.83 -10.31 24.14
CA ASN A 35 -0.65 -9.45 24.28
C ASN A 35 -0.70 -8.30 23.28
N PRO A 36 -1.64 -7.34 23.43
CA PRO A 36 -1.80 -6.25 22.47
C PRO A 36 -0.59 -5.31 22.47
N ILE A 37 -0.19 -4.86 21.28
CA ILE A 37 0.82 -3.82 21.12
C ILE A 37 0.15 -2.47 21.31
N GLN A 38 0.48 -1.78 22.42
CA GLN A 38 -0.06 -0.46 22.75
C GLN A 38 0.96 0.66 22.57
N ASN A 39 2.24 0.31 22.48
CA ASN A 39 3.35 1.23 22.38
C ASN A 39 4.37 0.67 21.41
N MET A 40 5.23 1.53 20.89
CA MET A 40 6.35 1.12 20.07
C MET A 40 7.27 0.17 20.85
N THR A 41 7.47 -1.04 20.33
CA THR A 41 8.33 -2.11 20.86
C THR A 41 9.46 -2.41 19.86
N GLY A 42 10.42 -3.26 20.24
CA GLY A 42 11.52 -3.69 19.38
C GLY A 42 11.95 -5.12 19.71
N PHE A 43 12.96 -5.61 19.01
CA PHE A 43 13.59 -6.92 19.15
C PHE A 43 12.65 -8.12 18.96
N GLY A 44 11.60 -7.93 18.16
CA GLY A 44 10.65 -8.98 17.79
C GLY A 44 11.16 -9.80 16.61
N THR A 45 10.28 -10.06 15.63
CA THR A 45 10.51 -10.94 14.48
C THR A 45 11.84 -10.75 13.77
N HIS A 46 12.22 -9.51 13.46
CA HIS A 46 13.46 -9.18 12.75
C HIS A 46 14.59 -8.71 13.65
N ASN A 47 14.44 -8.82 14.98
CA ASN A 47 15.41 -8.38 15.98
C ASN A 47 15.85 -6.89 15.85
N GLN A 48 14.98 -6.03 15.32
CA GLN A 48 15.26 -4.62 15.09
C GLN A 48 14.97 -3.74 16.33
N PRO A 49 15.73 -2.65 16.58
CA PRO A 49 15.46 -1.73 17.68
C PRO A 49 14.07 -1.10 17.61
N LYS A 50 13.60 -0.57 18.75
CA LYS A 50 12.32 0.13 18.86
C LYS A 50 12.24 1.31 17.89
N GLY A 51 11.14 1.41 17.14
CA GLY A 51 10.89 2.50 16.19
C GLY A 51 11.48 2.29 14.79
N THR A 52 11.99 1.09 14.50
CA THR A 52 12.52 0.71 13.19
C THR A 52 11.38 0.36 12.24
N TRP A 53 11.32 1.03 11.10
CA TRP A 53 10.42 0.78 9.97
C TRP A 53 11.10 -0.08 8.90
N SER A 54 10.34 -0.75 8.02
CA SER A 54 10.82 -1.76 7.07
C SER A 54 10.89 -1.29 5.61
N ASP A 55 10.82 -2.23 4.67
CA ASP A 55 10.75 -1.98 3.23
C ASP A 55 9.51 -1.18 2.84
N ASP A 56 8.40 -1.32 3.57
CA ASP A 56 7.16 -0.55 3.39
C ASP A 56 7.44 0.96 3.38
N SER A 57 8.03 1.48 4.45
CA SER A 57 8.38 2.91 4.54
C SER A 57 9.53 3.27 3.62
N SER A 58 10.54 2.41 3.47
CA SER A 58 11.70 2.68 2.62
C SER A 58 11.29 2.94 1.17
N LEU A 59 10.47 2.05 0.63
CA LEU A 59 9.99 2.13 -0.75
C LEU A 59 8.94 3.24 -0.91
N THR A 60 8.18 3.56 0.13
CA THR A 60 7.31 4.74 0.17
C THR A 60 8.12 6.03 0.03
N PHE A 61 9.20 6.18 0.79
CA PHE A 61 10.06 7.36 0.74
C PHE A 61 10.79 7.48 -0.59
N CYS A 62 11.23 6.37 -1.18
CA CYS A 62 11.74 6.34 -2.54
C CYS A 62 10.71 6.87 -3.56
N LEU A 63 9.46 6.43 -3.46
CA LEU A 63 8.39 6.91 -4.34
C LEU A 63 8.12 8.42 -4.12
N ALA A 64 8.02 8.85 -2.86
CA ALA A 64 7.81 10.26 -2.51
C ALA A 64 8.95 11.16 -3.00
N GLU A 65 10.21 10.73 -2.85
CA GLU A 65 11.37 11.47 -3.36
C GLU A 65 11.29 11.65 -4.88
N SER A 66 10.94 10.59 -5.61
CA SER A 66 10.80 10.68 -7.06
C SER A 66 9.73 11.70 -7.46
N LEU A 67 8.54 11.58 -6.88
CA LEU A 67 7.39 12.44 -7.17
C LEU A 67 7.61 13.90 -6.78
N SER A 68 8.47 14.18 -5.78
CA SER A 68 8.83 15.55 -5.40
C SER A 68 9.52 16.34 -6.52
N LYS A 69 10.08 15.64 -7.52
CA LYS A 69 10.68 16.25 -8.71
C LYS A 69 9.70 16.21 -9.89
N ALA A 70 9.31 15.00 -10.31
CA ALA A 70 8.36 14.73 -11.38
C ALA A 70 8.02 13.22 -11.39
N TYR A 71 6.93 12.85 -12.05
CA TYR A 71 6.66 11.43 -12.32
C TYR A 71 7.65 10.89 -13.36
N ASP A 72 8.51 9.96 -12.95
CA ASP A 72 9.38 9.16 -13.81
C ASP A 72 9.50 7.73 -13.26
N ILE A 73 8.92 6.78 -14.00
CA ILE A 73 8.90 5.37 -13.62
C ILE A 73 10.30 4.75 -13.50
N ASN A 74 11.27 5.19 -14.31
CA ASN A 74 12.64 4.68 -14.27
C ASN A 74 13.37 5.25 -13.06
N HIS A 75 13.13 6.51 -12.71
CA HIS A 75 13.70 7.10 -11.50
C HIS A 75 13.14 6.44 -10.22
N ILE A 76 11.84 6.14 -10.16
CA ILE A 76 11.24 5.37 -9.05
C ILE A 76 11.93 4.00 -8.94
N ALA A 77 12.04 3.27 -10.04
CA ALA A 77 12.68 1.96 -10.08
C ALA A 77 14.16 2.01 -9.66
N GLN A 78 14.89 3.04 -10.09
CA GLN A 78 16.28 3.24 -9.71
C GLN A 78 16.42 3.50 -8.21
N LEU A 79 15.51 4.26 -7.59
CA LEU A 79 15.52 4.46 -6.14
C LEU A 79 15.25 3.15 -5.38
N PHE A 80 14.39 2.26 -5.90
CA PHE A 80 14.21 0.92 -5.31
C PHE A 80 15.45 0.06 -5.44
N VAL A 81 16.17 0.14 -6.57
CA VAL A 81 17.47 -0.52 -6.74
C VAL A 81 18.48 0.01 -5.74
N ARG A 82 18.56 1.33 -5.53
CA ARG A 82 19.45 1.95 -4.54
C ARG A 82 19.08 1.55 -3.12
N TRP A 83 17.80 1.50 -2.77
CA TRP A 83 17.37 0.95 -1.49
C TRP A 83 17.91 -0.48 -1.31
N PHE A 84 17.68 -1.34 -2.31
CA PHE A 84 18.05 -2.75 -2.23
C PHE A 84 19.57 -3.02 -2.21
N GLN A 85 20.36 -2.26 -2.97
CA GLN A 85 21.81 -2.49 -3.12
C GLN A 85 22.68 -1.61 -2.21
N GLU A 86 22.19 -0.42 -1.84
CA GLU A 86 22.95 0.61 -1.12
C GLU A 86 22.35 0.92 0.25
N ALA A 87 21.31 0.19 0.68
CA ALA A 87 20.54 0.48 1.90
C ALA A 87 20.01 1.92 1.96
N TYR A 88 19.77 2.54 0.80
CA TYR A 88 19.26 3.90 0.70
C TYR A 88 17.84 4.01 1.27
N TRP A 89 17.53 5.06 2.02
CA TRP A 89 16.28 5.17 2.79
C TRP A 89 16.03 3.95 3.69
N THR A 90 17.04 3.46 4.40
CA THR A 90 16.84 2.51 5.50
C THR A 90 17.07 3.21 6.84
N PRO A 91 16.49 2.71 7.95
CA PRO A 91 16.68 3.32 9.26
C PRO A 91 18.09 3.11 9.85
N HIS A 92 18.81 2.06 9.44
CA HIS A 92 20.09 1.63 10.05
C HIS A 92 21.14 1.17 9.03
N ASP A 93 21.11 1.70 7.80
CA ASP A 93 22.04 1.34 6.71
C ASP A 93 22.06 -0.17 6.37
N GLU A 94 20.94 -0.87 6.62
CA GLU A 94 20.75 -2.29 6.32
C GLU A 94 19.36 -2.55 5.73
N VAL A 95 19.32 -3.38 4.68
CA VAL A 95 18.07 -3.86 4.09
C VAL A 95 17.63 -5.12 4.82
N PHE A 96 16.40 -5.12 5.32
CA PHE A 96 15.74 -6.31 5.87
C PHE A 96 14.31 -6.41 5.34
N ASP A 97 13.65 -7.54 5.60
CA ASP A 97 12.25 -7.79 5.30
C ASP A 97 11.81 -7.66 3.82
N VAL A 98 12.75 -7.74 2.88
CA VAL A 98 12.39 -7.68 1.46
C VAL A 98 11.52 -8.85 1.02
N GLY A 99 10.30 -8.54 0.59
CA GLY A 99 9.38 -9.53 0.01
C GLY A 99 9.94 -10.21 -1.25
N GLY A 100 9.67 -11.51 -1.40
CA GLY A 100 10.22 -12.30 -2.51
C GLY A 100 9.81 -11.83 -3.91
N ALA A 101 8.61 -11.24 -4.06
CA ALA A 101 8.16 -10.64 -5.34
C ALA A 101 8.93 -9.34 -5.65
N THR A 102 9.06 -8.46 -4.66
CA THR A 102 9.84 -7.22 -4.73
C THR A 102 11.30 -7.50 -5.08
N SER A 103 11.95 -8.42 -4.36
CA SER A 103 13.33 -8.83 -4.64
C SER A 103 13.49 -9.30 -6.08
N LYS A 104 12.65 -10.21 -6.56
CA LYS A 104 12.70 -10.70 -7.96
C LYS A 104 12.54 -9.59 -8.98
N ALA A 105 11.63 -8.64 -8.73
CA ALA A 105 11.40 -7.53 -9.63
C ALA A 105 12.60 -6.57 -9.68
N ILE A 106 13.20 -6.23 -8.54
CA ILE A 106 14.40 -5.39 -8.46
C ILE A 106 15.57 -6.05 -9.19
N HIS A 107 15.77 -7.37 -9.06
CA HIS A 107 16.78 -8.09 -9.82
C HIS A 107 16.59 -7.97 -11.34
N LYS A 108 15.34 -8.03 -11.83
CA LYS A 108 15.03 -7.82 -13.25
C LYS A 108 15.35 -6.39 -13.70
N ILE A 109 15.09 -5.38 -12.85
CA ILE A 109 15.43 -3.98 -13.14
C ILE A 109 16.95 -3.82 -13.27
N ILE A 110 17.72 -4.42 -12.35
CA ILE A 110 19.19 -4.43 -12.40
C ILE A 110 19.71 -5.07 -13.70
N GLN A 111 19.00 -6.07 -14.23
CA GLN A 111 19.31 -6.70 -15.52
C GLN A 111 18.91 -5.86 -16.75
N GLY A 112 18.39 -4.64 -16.56
CA GLY A 112 17.99 -3.74 -17.63
C GLY A 112 16.59 -3.99 -18.17
N ILE A 113 15.76 -4.80 -17.51
CA ILE A 113 14.36 -4.98 -17.89
C ILE A 113 13.57 -3.74 -17.48
N SER A 114 12.74 -3.24 -18.40
CA SER A 114 11.87 -2.09 -18.12
C SER A 114 11.03 -2.32 -16.85
N PRO A 115 10.94 -1.33 -15.94
CA PRO A 115 10.12 -1.41 -14.73
C PRO A 115 8.65 -1.73 -15.00
N LEU A 116 8.13 -1.38 -16.18
CA LEU A 116 6.75 -1.70 -16.59
C LEU A 116 6.51 -3.20 -16.81
N LYS A 117 7.55 -4.03 -16.78
CA LYS A 117 7.51 -5.47 -17.11
C LYS A 117 8.19 -6.35 -16.05
N THR A 118 8.56 -5.79 -14.90
CA THR A 118 9.33 -6.52 -13.88
C THR A 118 8.45 -7.21 -12.85
N GLY A 119 7.30 -6.65 -12.53
CA GLY A 119 6.36 -7.21 -11.57
C GLY A 119 5.77 -8.56 -11.97
N GLY A 120 5.40 -9.36 -10.97
CA GLY A 120 4.73 -10.65 -11.20
C GLY A 120 3.32 -10.48 -11.74
N THR A 121 2.92 -11.31 -12.69
CA THR A 121 1.62 -11.23 -13.39
C THR A 121 0.74 -12.45 -13.15
N LEU A 122 1.17 -13.39 -12.31
CA LEU A 122 0.41 -14.61 -12.00
C LEU A 122 -0.46 -14.41 -10.77
N GLU A 123 -1.52 -15.19 -10.63
CA GLU A 123 -2.43 -15.09 -9.49
C GLU A 123 -1.72 -15.25 -8.12
N ARG A 124 -0.68 -16.08 -8.08
CA ARG A 124 0.17 -16.27 -6.89
C ARG A 124 1.05 -15.06 -6.54
N ASP A 125 1.17 -14.09 -7.43
CA ASP A 125 2.02 -12.90 -7.27
C ASP A 125 1.24 -11.72 -6.63
N ASN A 126 0.06 -11.97 -6.05
CA ASN A 126 -0.78 -10.95 -5.41
C ASN A 126 -0.41 -10.65 -3.95
N GLY A 127 0.89 -10.43 -3.71
CA GLY A 127 1.40 -9.90 -2.45
C GLY A 127 0.99 -8.43 -2.23
N ASN A 128 1.00 -7.99 -0.98
CA ASN A 128 0.63 -6.63 -0.57
C ASN A 128 1.74 -5.58 -0.77
N GLY A 129 2.98 -5.96 -1.11
CA GLY A 129 4.14 -5.06 -1.15
C GLY A 129 4.04 -3.86 -2.10
N ALA A 130 3.14 -3.88 -3.10
CA ALA A 130 2.84 -2.67 -3.87
C ALA A 130 1.85 -1.73 -3.16
N LEU A 131 0.84 -2.30 -2.49
CA LEU A 131 -0.20 -1.56 -1.76
C LEU A 131 0.42 -0.76 -0.60
N MET A 132 1.33 -1.36 0.16
CA MET A 132 1.94 -0.73 1.33
C MET A 132 2.67 0.59 1.01
N ARG A 133 3.17 0.75 -0.22
CA ARG A 133 4.01 1.89 -0.60
C ARG A 133 3.38 2.91 -1.54
N ILE A 134 2.14 2.71 -1.97
CA ILE A 134 1.57 3.45 -3.11
C ILE A 134 1.09 4.86 -2.74
N ILE A 135 0.84 5.13 -1.44
CA ILE A 135 0.14 6.32 -0.98
C ILE A 135 0.71 7.67 -1.45
N PRO A 136 2.03 7.89 -1.66
CA PRO A 136 2.53 9.17 -2.17
C PRO A 136 1.91 9.59 -3.51
N LEU A 137 1.43 8.64 -4.32
CA LEU A 137 0.73 8.95 -5.57
C LEU A 137 -0.51 9.81 -5.36
N VAL A 138 -1.21 9.70 -4.23
CA VAL A 138 -2.45 10.47 -4.01
C VAL A 138 -2.24 11.97 -4.18
N PHE A 139 -1.11 12.49 -3.70
CA PHE A 139 -0.80 13.92 -3.76
C PHE A 139 -0.44 14.40 -5.17
N TYR A 140 0.07 13.49 -6.00
CA TYR A 140 0.38 13.76 -7.41
C TYR A 140 -0.88 13.62 -8.29
N LEU A 141 -1.75 12.67 -7.96
CA LEU A 141 -2.88 12.24 -8.80
C LEU A 141 -4.22 12.89 -8.48
N LYS A 142 -4.37 13.58 -7.34
CA LYS A 142 -5.68 14.08 -6.86
C LYS A 142 -6.47 14.92 -7.88
N ASP A 143 -5.78 15.62 -8.78
CA ASP A 143 -6.39 16.52 -9.77
C ASP A 143 -6.47 15.89 -11.18
N PHE A 144 -6.09 14.62 -11.34
CA PHE A 144 -6.09 13.89 -12.61
C PHE A 144 -7.43 13.21 -12.84
N GLU A 145 -7.81 12.96 -14.09
CA GLU A 145 -8.96 12.13 -14.42
C GLU A 145 -8.76 10.68 -13.95
N ILE A 146 -9.85 9.99 -13.56
CA ILE A 146 -9.80 8.63 -13.00
C ILE A 146 -9.05 7.62 -13.89
N ALA A 147 -9.14 7.78 -15.22
CA ALA A 147 -8.44 6.93 -16.17
C ALA A 147 -6.92 7.12 -16.12
N ASP A 148 -6.45 8.36 -15.94
CA ASP A 148 -5.03 8.66 -15.79
C ASP A 148 -4.51 8.25 -14.41
N ARG A 149 -5.34 8.40 -13.35
CA ARG A 149 -5.04 7.86 -12.02
C ARG A 149 -4.83 6.36 -12.07
N PHE A 150 -5.77 5.62 -12.68
CA PHE A 150 -5.66 4.17 -12.85
C PHE A 150 -4.38 3.78 -13.59
N LYS A 151 -4.08 4.45 -14.70
CA LYS A 151 -2.88 4.17 -15.50
C LYS A 151 -1.60 4.33 -14.68
N ILE A 152 -1.44 5.44 -13.97
CA ILE A 152 -0.22 5.70 -13.18
C ILE A 152 -0.11 4.73 -11.99
N VAL A 153 -1.23 4.44 -11.32
CA VAL A 153 -1.27 3.40 -10.26
C VAL A 153 -0.84 2.05 -10.84
N GLN A 154 -1.36 1.67 -12.00
CA GLN A 154 -0.96 0.43 -12.69
C GLN A 154 0.53 0.40 -12.97
N GLU A 155 1.11 1.48 -13.52
CA GLU A 155 2.53 1.57 -13.85
C GLU A 155 3.41 1.41 -12.59
N VAL A 156 3.09 2.11 -11.49
CA VAL A 156 3.90 2.07 -10.25
C VAL A 156 3.74 0.75 -9.47
N THR A 157 2.55 0.18 -9.45
CA THR A 157 2.30 -1.14 -8.86
C THR A 157 3.05 -2.22 -9.66
N SER A 158 3.01 -2.14 -10.99
CA SER A 158 3.64 -3.10 -11.91
C SER A 158 5.16 -3.14 -11.87
N ILE A 159 5.82 -2.17 -11.24
CA ILE A 159 7.26 -2.26 -10.92
C ILE A 159 7.55 -3.57 -10.19
N THR A 160 6.68 -3.98 -9.26
CA THR A 160 6.90 -5.16 -8.40
C THR A 160 5.78 -6.19 -8.44
N HIS A 161 4.54 -5.75 -8.63
CA HIS A 161 3.33 -6.57 -8.58
C HIS A 161 2.43 -6.14 -9.74
N ALA A 162 2.53 -6.80 -10.89
CA ALA A 162 1.84 -6.40 -12.12
C ALA A 162 0.50 -7.12 -12.34
N HIS A 163 0.13 -8.04 -11.45
CA HIS A 163 -1.16 -8.69 -11.50
C HIS A 163 -2.30 -7.68 -11.27
N LEU A 164 -3.35 -7.78 -12.07
CA LEU A 164 -4.42 -6.78 -12.12
C LEU A 164 -5.17 -6.64 -10.78
N ARG A 165 -5.24 -7.71 -9.98
CA ARG A 165 -5.74 -7.65 -8.60
C ARG A 165 -4.94 -6.72 -7.68
N SER A 166 -3.61 -6.82 -7.68
CA SER A 166 -2.75 -5.90 -6.92
C SER A 166 -2.91 -4.46 -7.40
N VAL A 167 -3.05 -4.25 -8.71
CA VAL A 167 -3.33 -2.95 -9.31
C VAL A 167 -4.68 -2.41 -8.82
N LEU A 168 -5.75 -3.21 -8.91
CA LEU A 168 -7.09 -2.80 -8.51
C LEU A 168 -7.18 -2.51 -7.01
N CYS A 169 -6.53 -3.29 -6.14
CA CYS A 169 -6.44 -2.99 -4.72
C CYS A 169 -5.72 -1.66 -4.45
N SER A 170 -4.60 -1.41 -5.13
CA SER A 170 -3.86 -0.16 -5.00
C SER A 170 -4.68 1.03 -5.51
N PHE A 171 -5.44 0.82 -6.59
CA PHE A 171 -6.31 1.83 -7.18
C PHE A 171 -7.46 2.19 -6.24
N VAL A 172 -8.19 1.21 -5.69
CA VAL A 172 -9.23 1.44 -4.67
C VAL A 172 -8.68 2.24 -3.49
N TYR A 173 -7.48 1.88 -3.00
CA TYR A 173 -6.86 2.61 -1.90
C TYR A 173 -6.58 4.09 -2.26
N ILE A 174 -6.02 4.34 -3.44
CA ILE A 174 -5.75 5.69 -3.92
C ILE A 174 -7.05 6.49 -4.11
N GLU A 175 -8.09 5.92 -4.71
CA GLU A 175 -9.37 6.62 -4.93
C GLU A 175 -10.02 7.01 -3.60
N ILE A 176 -10.02 6.12 -2.59
CA ILE A 176 -10.47 6.47 -1.24
C ILE A 176 -9.66 7.65 -0.69
N CYS A 177 -8.34 7.64 -0.85
CA CYS A 177 -7.50 8.73 -0.36
C CYS A 177 -7.70 10.04 -1.15
N VAL A 178 -7.99 9.98 -2.45
CA VAL A 178 -8.35 11.17 -3.24
C VAL A 178 -9.61 11.81 -2.66
N GLN A 179 -10.65 11.03 -2.37
CA GLN A 179 -11.90 11.54 -1.79
C GLN A 179 -11.73 12.11 -0.38
N ILE A 180 -10.80 11.56 0.42
CA ILE A 180 -10.42 12.15 1.71
C ILE A 180 -9.79 13.55 1.52
N LEU A 181 -8.95 13.73 0.50
CA LEU A 181 -8.28 15.01 0.23
C LEU A 181 -9.23 16.08 -0.32
N THR A 182 -10.31 15.70 -1.01
CA THR A 182 -11.33 16.62 -1.54
C THR A 182 -12.33 17.09 -0.46
N GLY A 183 -12.19 16.61 0.78
CA GLY A 183 -12.86 17.15 1.96
C GLY A 183 -14.11 16.39 2.39
N GLU A 184 -14.32 15.18 1.89
CA GLU A 184 -15.44 14.34 2.29
C GLU A 184 -15.28 13.78 3.70
N SER A 185 -16.41 13.39 4.33
CA SER A 185 -16.32 12.60 5.56
C SER A 185 -15.72 11.23 5.26
N LYS A 186 -15.15 10.55 6.26
CA LYS A 186 -14.59 9.20 6.11
C LYS A 186 -15.54 8.23 5.39
N LYS A 187 -16.83 8.26 5.75
CA LYS A 187 -17.82 7.36 5.15
C LYS A 187 -18.14 7.80 3.72
N ASP A 188 -18.39 9.08 3.51
CA ASP A 188 -18.70 9.59 2.17
C ASP A 188 -17.54 9.30 1.20
N ALA A 189 -16.29 9.56 1.63
CA ALA A 189 -15.08 9.28 0.85
C ALA A 189 -14.97 7.81 0.44
N TYR A 190 -15.35 6.89 1.35
CA TYR A 190 -15.41 5.48 1.04
C TYR A 190 -16.51 5.15 0.02
N TYR A 191 -17.72 5.68 0.23
CA TYR A 191 -18.86 5.42 -0.64
C TYR A 191 -18.65 5.97 -2.05
N GLU A 192 -18.16 7.20 -2.17
CA GLU A 192 -17.91 7.84 -3.46
C GLU A 192 -16.78 7.14 -4.22
N ALA A 193 -15.66 6.84 -3.56
CA ALA A 193 -14.57 6.11 -4.20
C ALA A 193 -15.00 4.73 -4.70
N VAL A 194 -15.79 3.99 -3.92
CA VAL A 194 -16.32 2.68 -4.36
C VAL A 194 -17.31 2.84 -5.52
N TYR A 195 -18.14 3.89 -5.52
CA TYR A 195 -19.03 4.19 -6.64
C TYR A 195 -18.23 4.47 -7.94
N GLU A 196 -17.26 5.38 -7.88
CA GLU A 196 -16.41 5.75 -9.02
C GLU A 196 -15.59 4.56 -9.54
N VAL A 197 -15.01 3.74 -8.65
CA VAL A 197 -14.28 2.53 -9.05
C VAL A 197 -15.20 1.52 -9.72
N ASN A 198 -16.42 1.30 -9.21
CA ASN A 198 -17.37 0.39 -9.82
C ASN A 198 -17.80 0.88 -11.21
N ASP A 199 -18.08 2.17 -11.37
CA ASP A 199 -18.39 2.75 -12.68
C ASP A 199 -17.21 2.65 -13.65
N PHE A 200 -15.99 2.92 -13.15
CA PHE A 200 -14.77 2.74 -13.94
C PHE A 200 -14.57 1.30 -14.39
N CYS A 201 -14.83 0.30 -13.56
CA CYS A 201 -14.67 -1.11 -13.93
C CYS A 201 -15.73 -1.60 -14.94
N LYS A 202 -16.91 -0.96 -14.97
CA LYS A 202 -18.04 -1.39 -15.80
C LYS A 202 -17.68 -1.47 -17.29
N GLY A 203 -17.98 -2.61 -17.90
CA GLY A 203 -17.70 -2.89 -19.30
C GLY A 203 -16.23 -3.20 -19.62
N LYS A 204 -15.35 -3.24 -18.61
CA LYS A 204 -13.94 -3.63 -18.75
C LYS A 204 -13.75 -5.04 -18.20
N LYS A 205 -13.92 -6.04 -19.07
CA LYS A 205 -13.97 -7.47 -18.72
C LYS A 205 -12.89 -7.92 -17.74
N ASP A 206 -11.62 -7.54 -17.95
CA ASP A 206 -10.53 -7.99 -17.09
C ASP A 206 -10.61 -7.38 -15.67
N LEU A 207 -11.09 -6.14 -15.55
CA LEU A 207 -11.32 -5.50 -14.25
C LEU A 207 -12.53 -6.10 -13.54
N GLU A 208 -13.61 -6.38 -14.26
CA GLU A 208 -14.79 -7.06 -13.72
C GLU A 208 -14.46 -8.46 -13.20
N GLN A 209 -13.53 -9.17 -13.85
CA GLN A 209 -13.07 -10.48 -13.39
C GLN A 209 -12.29 -10.40 -12.09
N GLU A 210 -11.46 -9.37 -11.89
CA GLU A 210 -10.69 -9.21 -10.65
C GLU A 210 -11.50 -8.55 -9.52
N SER A 211 -12.48 -7.70 -9.85
CA SER A 211 -13.31 -6.99 -8.86
C SER A 211 -14.13 -7.93 -7.97
N VAL A 212 -14.44 -9.16 -8.45
CA VAL A 212 -15.13 -10.18 -7.64
C VAL A 212 -14.36 -10.53 -6.36
N HIS A 213 -13.03 -10.42 -6.37
CA HIS A 213 -12.20 -10.69 -5.20
C HIS A 213 -12.29 -9.59 -4.15
N LEU A 214 -12.81 -8.41 -4.50
CA LEU A 214 -12.93 -7.25 -3.62
C LEU A 214 -14.40 -7.01 -3.22
N GLU A 215 -15.29 -8.01 -3.35
CA GLU A 215 -16.73 -7.85 -3.12
C GLU A 215 -17.09 -7.23 -1.77
N ARG A 216 -16.33 -7.53 -0.71
CA ARG A 216 -16.59 -6.98 0.63
C ARG A 216 -16.44 -5.47 0.65
N ILE A 217 -15.49 -4.95 -0.12
CA ILE A 217 -15.25 -3.52 -0.26
C ILE A 217 -16.22 -2.94 -1.28
N LEU A 218 -16.25 -3.50 -2.49
CA LEU A 218 -16.96 -2.92 -3.63
C LEU A 218 -18.49 -3.00 -3.53
N ASN A 219 -19.02 -3.87 -2.66
CA ASN A 219 -20.45 -3.96 -2.34
C ASN A 219 -20.80 -3.35 -0.97
N TYR A 220 -19.91 -2.54 -0.39
CA TYR A 220 -20.13 -1.82 0.88
C TYR A 220 -20.38 -2.72 2.10
N LEU A 221 -19.93 -3.96 2.07
CA LEU A 221 -20.16 -4.94 3.14
C LEU A 221 -19.10 -4.88 4.24
N ILE A 222 -17.96 -4.22 3.99
CA ILE A 222 -16.76 -4.33 4.82
C ILE A 222 -17.02 -3.93 6.27
N GLU A 223 -17.80 -2.86 6.52
CA GLU A 223 -18.10 -2.39 7.88
C GLU A 223 -18.87 -3.45 8.71
N ASP A 224 -19.65 -4.31 8.07
CA ASP A 224 -20.48 -5.32 8.74
C ASP A 224 -19.75 -6.65 8.96
N ILE A 225 -18.55 -6.82 8.40
CA ILE A 225 -17.78 -8.05 8.55
C ILE A 225 -17.28 -8.18 10.01
N PRO A 226 -17.56 -9.31 10.69
CA PRO A 226 -17.04 -9.57 12.03
C PRO A 226 -15.50 -9.63 12.04
N GLN A 227 -14.88 -9.16 13.14
CA GLN A 227 -13.41 -9.07 13.26
C GLN A 227 -12.70 -10.43 13.03
N ASP A 228 -13.30 -11.55 13.43
CA ASP A 228 -12.75 -12.90 13.21
C ASP A 228 -12.78 -13.36 11.74
N LYS A 229 -13.51 -12.63 10.87
CA LYS A 229 -13.58 -12.84 9.43
C LYS A 229 -12.73 -11.85 8.62
N ILE A 230 -12.10 -10.89 9.29
CA ILE A 230 -11.08 -10.00 8.70
C ILE A 230 -9.73 -10.69 8.79
N TYR A 231 -9.13 -10.97 7.64
CA TYR A 231 -7.81 -11.59 7.56
C TYR A 231 -6.70 -10.54 7.57
N SER A 232 -5.50 -10.93 7.98
CA SER A 232 -4.32 -10.06 8.01
C SER A 232 -3.07 -10.83 7.53
N SER A 233 -3.19 -11.51 6.38
CA SER A 233 -2.07 -12.16 5.71
C SER A 233 -1.47 -11.24 4.66
N GLY A 234 -0.30 -11.60 4.10
CA GLY A 234 0.36 -10.85 3.02
C GLY A 234 -0.36 -10.88 1.66
N TYR A 235 -1.60 -11.38 1.58
CA TYR A 235 -2.41 -11.29 0.38
C TYR A 235 -3.00 -9.88 0.27
N VAL A 236 -2.87 -9.25 -0.89
CA VAL A 236 -3.21 -7.83 -1.09
C VAL A 236 -4.66 -7.49 -0.71
N VAL A 237 -5.62 -8.36 -1.02
CA VAL A 237 -7.03 -8.14 -0.67
C VAL A 237 -7.23 -8.18 0.85
N HIS A 238 -6.62 -9.15 1.54
CA HIS A 238 -6.71 -9.23 3.01
C HIS A 238 -6.14 -7.98 3.69
N SER A 239 -5.02 -7.48 3.18
CA SER A 239 -4.39 -6.26 3.71
C SER A 239 -5.27 -5.02 3.49
N LEU A 240 -5.82 -4.86 2.28
CA LEU A 240 -6.73 -3.75 1.97
C LEU A 240 -8.02 -3.82 2.81
N GLU A 241 -8.64 -4.99 2.89
CA GLU A 241 -9.84 -5.21 3.72
C GLU A 241 -9.57 -4.86 5.18
N ALA A 242 -8.47 -5.35 5.76
CA ALA A 242 -8.13 -5.06 7.15
C ALA A 242 -7.91 -3.57 7.39
N ALA A 243 -7.19 -2.89 6.50
CA ALA A 243 -6.92 -1.46 6.62
C ALA A 243 -8.21 -0.63 6.56
N ILE A 244 -9.07 -0.87 5.56
CA ILE A 244 -10.36 -0.18 5.42
C ILE A 244 -11.28 -0.50 6.59
N TRP A 245 -11.34 -1.76 7.03
CA TRP A 245 -12.16 -2.17 8.17
C TRP A 245 -11.77 -1.43 9.44
N CYS A 246 -10.48 -1.42 9.80
CA CYS A 246 -9.98 -0.69 10.97
C CYS A 246 -10.27 0.81 10.84
N TRP A 247 -9.96 1.39 9.67
CA TRP A 247 -10.19 2.80 9.42
C TRP A 247 -11.67 3.19 9.57
N LEU A 248 -12.61 2.40 9.04
CA LEU A 248 -14.04 2.68 9.15
C LEU A 248 -14.58 2.49 10.58
N LYS A 249 -14.06 1.52 11.34
CA LYS A 249 -14.51 1.25 12.72
C LYS A 249 -13.99 2.27 13.74
N GLU A 250 -12.82 2.82 13.52
CA GLU A 250 -12.15 3.69 14.51
C GLU A 250 -12.21 5.17 14.14
N ASN A 251 -12.21 6.04 15.16
CA ASN A 251 -12.33 7.49 14.98
C ASN A 251 -11.07 8.26 15.36
N SER A 252 -9.98 7.55 15.63
CA SER A 252 -8.70 8.14 16.03
C SER A 252 -7.55 7.31 15.48
N PHE A 253 -6.45 7.98 15.12
CA PHE A 253 -5.25 7.32 14.59
C PHE A 253 -4.65 6.25 15.52
N SER A 254 -4.82 6.39 16.84
CA SER A 254 -4.22 5.49 17.84
C SER A 254 -5.03 4.22 18.14
N LYS A 255 -6.24 4.09 17.60
CA LYS A 255 -7.13 2.94 17.84
C LYS A 255 -7.26 2.13 16.57
#